data_AF-A0A7Y0YZF8-F1
#
_entry.id   AF-A0A7Y0YZF8-F1
#
_cell.length_a   1.000
_cell.length_b   1.000
_cell.length_c   1.000
_cell.angle_alpha   90.00
_cell.angle_beta   90.00
_cell.angle_gamma   90.00
#
_symmetry.space_group_name_H-M   'P 1'
#
loop_
_entity.id
_entity.type
_entity.pdbx_description
1 polymer ?
#
loop_
_entity_poly.entity_id
_entity_poly.type
_entity_poly.pdbx_seq_one_letter_code
_entity_poly.pdbx_strand_id
1 'polypeptide(L)'
;MAERYRLSFTTGGLFLHEAPLIAERFLNLRDWERTREQVRGENLLQVRTAAAATRISKELIARLELLDHEELEFLVDGNLREQGYLLWAATCRRYAFISDFAREVLREHFLLMRRQLTTNDYEAFCNAKALWHAELDELAASTHSKLRQNLFRMLRDADLVSVQHQIQPAMVTPTLASLLARKGNEQLLIFPATDHEIKRWLQ
;
A
#
# COMPACT_ATOMS: atom_id res chain seq x y z
N MET A 1 9.47 -17.35 17.18
CA MET A 1 9.50 -15.87 17.15
C MET A 1 8.88 -15.47 15.82
N ALA A 2 8.01 -14.46 15.81
CA ALA A 2 7.41 -13.98 14.58
C ALA A 2 8.49 -13.38 13.65
N GLU A 3 8.25 -13.40 12.34
CA GLU A 3 9.16 -12.77 11.38
C GLU A 3 9.20 -11.26 11.63
N ARG A 4 10.40 -10.67 11.65
CA ARG A 4 10.61 -9.24 11.94
C ARG A 4 9.91 -8.39 10.87
N TYR A 5 9.11 -7.41 11.29
CA TYR A 5 8.48 -6.46 10.39
C TYR A 5 9.52 -5.58 9.68
N ARG A 6 9.29 -5.42 8.38
CA ARG A 6 9.96 -4.39 7.60
C ARG A 6 9.28 -3.05 7.85
N LEU A 7 10.00 -2.10 8.46
CA LEU A 7 9.46 -0.78 8.85
C LEU A 7 10.06 0.37 8.01
N SER A 8 10.54 0.07 6.80
CA SER A 8 11.19 1.06 5.93
C SER A 8 10.24 2.00 5.19
N PHE A 9 8.92 1.91 5.41
CA PHE A 9 7.88 2.72 4.75
C PHE A 9 7.82 4.18 5.26
N THR A 10 8.99 4.80 5.43
CA THR A 10 9.16 6.19 5.87
C THR A 10 9.12 7.20 4.73
N THR A 11 9.00 6.72 3.47
CA THR A 11 8.99 7.57 2.27
C THR A 11 7.61 7.64 1.63
N GLY A 12 6.95 8.79 1.80
CA GLY A 12 5.74 9.21 1.07
C GLY A 12 4.50 8.31 1.22
N GLY A 13 3.59 8.47 0.25
CA GLY A 13 2.31 7.78 0.16
C GLY A 13 2.35 6.64 -0.86
N LEU A 14 1.30 6.48 -1.67
CA LEU A 14 1.23 5.47 -2.74
C LEU A 14 1.88 5.92 -4.05
N PHE A 15 2.12 7.22 -4.24
CA PHE A 15 2.71 7.79 -5.46
C PHE A 15 1.86 7.49 -6.72
N LEU A 16 0.56 7.81 -6.64
CA LEU A 16 -0.43 7.49 -7.68
C LEU A 16 -0.07 8.02 -9.07
N HIS A 17 0.65 9.15 -9.14
CA HIS A 17 1.03 9.75 -10.42
C HIS A 17 2.33 9.17 -10.98
N GLU A 18 3.28 8.83 -10.11
CA GLU A 18 4.58 8.32 -10.52
C GLU A 18 4.55 6.83 -10.81
N ALA A 19 3.70 6.06 -10.12
CA ALA A 19 3.68 4.61 -10.25
C ALA A 19 3.35 4.11 -11.65
N PRO A 20 2.32 4.63 -12.36
CA PRO A 20 2.03 4.21 -13.73
C PRO A 20 3.18 4.54 -14.70
N LEU A 21 3.88 5.66 -14.50
CA LEU A 21 5.02 6.05 -15.33
C LEU A 21 6.19 5.06 -15.20
N ILE A 22 6.51 4.63 -13.97
CA ILE A 22 7.54 3.62 -13.75
C ILE A 22 7.10 2.26 -14.31
N ALA A 23 5.84 1.88 -14.11
CA ALA A 23 5.30 0.64 -14.62
C ALA A 23 5.36 0.58 -16.15
N GLU A 24 4.95 1.64 -16.84
CA GLU A 24 5.06 1.76 -18.30
C GLU A 24 6.53 1.61 -18.77
N ARG A 25 7.47 2.26 -18.09
CA ARG A 25 8.91 2.11 -18.41
C ARG A 25 9.39 0.67 -18.23
N PHE A 26 8.99 -0.01 -17.15
CA PHE A 26 9.30 -1.42 -16.96
C PHE A 26 8.66 -2.30 -18.03
N LEU A 27 7.40 -2.08 -18.40
CA LEU A 27 6.72 -2.86 -19.44
C LEU A 27 7.39 -2.72 -20.82
N ASN A 28 8.01 -1.57 -21.11
CA ASN A 28 8.79 -1.37 -22.33
C ASN A 28 10.18 -2.03 -22.28
N LEU A 29 10.86 -1.96 -21.14
CA LEU A 29 12.25 -2.43 -20.99
C LEU A 29 12.37 -3.91 -20.61
N ARG A 30 11.39 -4.42 -19.86
CA ARG A 30 11.37 -5.76 -19.23
C ARG A 30 12.57 -6.04 -18.33
N ASP A 31 13.15 -4.99 -17.74
CA ASP A 31 14.35 -5.07 -16.91
C ASP A 31 14.32 -4.00 -15.82
N TRP A 32 14.20 -4.43 -14.57
CA TRP A 32 14.12 -3.54 -13.41
C TRP A 32 15.41 -2.75 -13.16
N GLU A 33 16.59 -3.28 -13.50
CA GLU A 33 17.84 -2.52 -13.37
C GLU A 33 17.87 -1.37 -14.38
N ARG A 34 17.53 -1.64 -15.64
CA ARG A 34 17.43 -0.59 -16.66
C ARG A 34 16.34 0.43 -16.33
N THR A 35 15.21 -0.01 -15.79
CA THR A 35 14.14 0.90 -15.33
C THR A 35 14.66 1.82 -14.22
N ARG A 36 15.42 1.30 -13.25
CA ARG A 36 16.03 2.11 -12.19
C ARG A 36 16.96 3.18 -12.74
N GLU A 37 17.80 2.83 -13.71
CA GLU A 37 18.75 3.75 -14.35
C GLU A 37 18.00 4.87 -15.09
N GLN A 38 16.99 4.54 -15.90
CA GLN A 38 16.20 5.53 -16.64
C GLN A 38 15.40 6.46 -15.73
N VAL A 39 14.72 5.93 -14.71
CA VAL A 39 13.94 6.75 -13.76
C VAL A 39 14.81 7.82 -13.09
N ARG A 40 16.07 7.48 -12.80
CA ARG A 40 17.04 8.42 -12.20
C ARG A 40 17.64 9.38 -13.23
N GLY A 41 17.96 8.91 -14.44
CA GLY A 41 18.57 9.69 -15.49
C GLY A 41 17.64 10.71 -16.13
N GLU A 42 16.35 10.38 -16.31
CA GLU A 42 15.36 11.20 -17.00
C GLU A 42 14.54 12.10 -16.07
N ASN A 43 14.80 12.06 -14.76
CA ASN A 43 13.99 12.75 -13.73
C ASN A 43 12.48 12.51 -13.90
N LEU A 44 12.09 11.26 -14.18
CA LEU A 44 10.71 10.88 -14.50
C LEU A 44 9.72 11.28 -13.39
N LEU A 45 10.19 11.34 -12.15
CA LEU A 45 9.40 11.70 -10.97
C LEU A 45 9.18 13.21 -10.82
N GLN A 46 9.87 14.04 -11.61
CA GLN A 46 9.81 15.52 -11.56
C GLN A 46 9.99 16.12 -10.15
N VAL A 47 10.73 15.44 -9.29
CA VAL A 47 10.93 15.87 -7.90
C VAL A 47 12.08 16.86 -7.78
N ARG A 48 11.94 17.81 -6.83
CA ARG A 48 12.83 18.98 -6.70
C ARG A 48 14.29 18.66 -6.34
N THR A 49 14.59 17.48 -5.80
CA THR A 49 15.95 17.13 -5.36
C THR A 49 16.30 15.70 -5.73
N ALA A 50 17.56 15.47 -6.12
CA ALA A 50 18.08 14.14 -6.45
C ALA A 50 17.98 13.15 -5.28
N ALA A 51 18.11 13.63 -4.04
CA ALA A 51 17.96 12.82 -2.84
C ALA A 51 16.51 12.37 -2.63
N ALA A 52 15.52 13.23 -2.89
CA ALA A 52 14.11 12.84 -2.87
C ALA A 52 13.80 11.86 -4.00
N ALA A 53 14.30 12.12 -5.22
CA ALA A 53 14.13 11.24 -6.38
C ALA A 53 14.61 9.82 -6.07
N THR A 54 15.81 9.71 -5.52
CA THR A 54 16.42 8.41 -5.20
C THR A 54 15.64 7.66 -4.13
N ARG A 55 15.15 8.35 -3.09
CA ARG A 55 14.36 7.69 -2.04
C ARG A 55 13.00 7.22 -2.54
N ILE A 56 12.32 8.08 -3.31
CA ILE A 56 11.00 7.77 -3.87
C ILE A 56 11.11 6.64 -4.90
N SER A 57 12.06 6.71 -5.83
CA SER A 57 12.24 5.67 -6.84
C SER A 57 12.55 4.32 -6.21
N LYS A 58 13.47 4.27 -5.23
CA LYS A 58 13.81 3.03 -4.53
C LYS A 58 12.60 2.42 -3.83
N GLU A 59 11.82 3.25 -3.14
CA GLU A 59 10.65 2.79 -2.41
C GLU A 59 9.55 2.30 -3.36
N LEU A 60 9.26 3.07 -4.40
CA LEU A 60 8.19 2.77 -5.35
C LEU A 60 8.52 1.53 -6.19
N ILE A 61 9.73 1.44 -6.74
CA ILE A 61 10.17 0.26 -7.51
C ILE A 61 10.11 -0.99 -6.64
N ALA A 62 10.55 -0.92 -5.38
CA ALA A 62 10.51 -2.07 -4.48
C ALA A 62 9.09 -2.58 -4.16
N ARG A 63 8.05 -1.74 -4.33
CA ARG A 63 6.63 -2.15 -4.24
C ARG A 63 6.14 -2.70 -5.58
N LEU A 64 6.48 -2.04 -6.69
CA LEU A 64 6.09 -2.47 -8.04
C LEU A 64 6.70 -3.81 -8.45
N GLU A 65 7.89 -4.16 -7.95
CA GLU A 65 8.51 -5.49 -8.12
C GLU A 65 7.67 -6.64 -7.54
N LEU A 66 6.67 -6.35 -6.68
CA LEU A 66 5.74 -7.35 -6.13
C LEU A 66 4.45 -7.49 -6.92
N LEU A 67 4.31 -6.71 -8.01
CA LEU A 67 3.25 -6.86 -8.98
C LEU A 67 3.76 -7.75 -10.12
N ASP A 68 2.92 -8.68 -10.57
CA ASP A 68 3.23 -9.43 -11.79
C ASP A 68 2.95 -8.60 -13.06
N HIS A 69 3.21 -9.22 -14.21
CA HIS A 69 3.11 -8.53 -15.49
C HIS A 69 1.70 -7.97 -15.75
N GLU A 70 0.65 -8.75 -15.51
CA GLU A 70 -0.74 -8.33 -15.77
C GLU A 70 -1.19 -7.28 -14.75
N GLU A 71 -0.71 -7.35 -13.50
CA GLU A 71 -0.89 -6.29 -12.52
C GLU A 71 -0.23 -4.98 -12.95
N LEU A 72 0.97 -5.03 -13.52
CA LEU A 72 1.64 -3.83 -14.02
C LEU A 72 0.94 -3.22 -15.24
N GLU A 73 0.40 -4.03 -16.16
CA GLU A 73 -0.43 -3.55 -17.27
C GLU A 73 -1.71 -2.87 -16.74
N PHE A 74 -2.41 -3.54 -15.81
CA PHE A 74 -3.60 -2.99 -15.18
C PHE A 74 -3.32 -1.67 -14.44
N LEU A 75 -2.14 -1.52 -13.83
CA LEU A 75 -1.73 -0.26 -13.20
C LEU A 75 -1.61 0.89 -14.19
N VAL A 76 -1.13 0.63 -15.42
CA VAL A 76 -0.98 1.66 -16.46
C VAL A 76 -2.34 2.05 -17.03
N ASP A 77 -3.22 1.09 -17.27
CA ASP A 77 -4.51 1.30 -17.95
C ASP A 77 -5.66 1.69 -16.99
N GLY A 78 -5.54 1.35 -15.71
CA GLY A 78 -6.58 1.53 -14.71
C GLY A 78 -6.84 2.99 -14.34
N ASN A 79 -8.05 3.28 -13.87
CA ASN A 79 -8.37 4.61 -13.36
C ASN A 79 -7.72 4.87 -11.97
N LEU A 80 -7.72 6.12 -11.49
CA LEU A 80 -7.07 6.50 -10.23
C LEU A 80 -7.49 5.65 -9.01
N ARG A 81 -8.76 5.24 -8.91
CA ARG A 81 -9.25 4.39 -7.80
C ARG A 81 -8.65 2.99 -7.90
N GLU A 82 -8.68 2.41 -9.10
CA GLU A 82 -8.11 1.10 -9.39
C GLU A 82 -6.60 1.07 -9.15
N GLN A 83 -5.89 2.12 -9.59
CA GLN A 83 -4.47 2.32 -9.31
C GLN A 83 -4.20 2.41 -7.80
N GLY A 84 -5.01 3.19 -7.06
CA GLY A 84 -4.90 3.31 -5.62
C GLY A 84 -5.06 1.97 -4.89
N TYR A 85 -6.06 1.17 -5.27
CA TYR A 85 -6.28 -0.15 -4.69
C TYR A 85 -5.16 -1.14 -5.03
N LEU A 86 -4.67 -1.14 -6.27
CA LEU A 86 -3.56 -2.01 -6.66
C LEU A 86 -2.26 -1.63 -5.96
N LEU A 87 -1.95 -0.34 -5.83
CA LEU A 87 -0.77 0.15 -5.10
C LEU A 87 -0.87 -0.08 -3.60
N TRP A 88 -2.09 -0.03 -3.03
CA TRP A 88 -2.35 -0.46 -1.66
C TRP A 88 -2.05 -1.96 -1.48
N ALA A 89 -2.48 -2.80 -2.42
CA ALA A 89 -2.17 -4.22 -2.40
C ALA A 89 -0.65 -4.48 -2.50
N ALA A 90 0.06 -3.82 -3.42
CA ALA A 90 1.51 -3.89 -3.52
C ALA A 90 2.22 -3.48 -2.21
N THR A 91 1.72 -2.44 -1.55
CA THR A 91 2.22 -1.97 -0.27
C THR A 91 2.00 -3.01 0.84
N CYS A 92 0.82 -3.63 0.92
CA CYS A 92 0.52 -4.68 1.87
C CYS A 92 1.40 -5.93 1.65
N ARG A 93 1.68 -6.30 0.39
CA ARG A 93 2.62 -7.38 0.06
C ARG A 93 4.05 -7.06 0.48
N ARG A 94 4.45 -5.79 0.39
CA ARG A 94 5.81 -5.34 0.77
C ARG A 94 6.02 -5.27 2.28
N TYR A 95 4.96 -4.94 3.02
CA TYR A 95 4.99 -4.60 4.42
C TYR A 95 3.93 -5.38 5.21
N ALA A 96 4.33 -6.49 5.81
CA ALA A 96 3.45 -7.31 6.64
C ALA A 96 2.77 -6.50 7.77
N PHE A 97 3.47 -5.52 8.35
CA PHE A 97 2.88 -4.60 9.35
C PHE A 97 1.65 -3.85 8.79
N ILE A 98 1.72 -3.38 7.54
CA ILE A 98 0.61 -2.66 6.89
C ILE A 98 -0.52 -3.63 6.53
N SER A 99 -0.18 -4.83 6.03
CA SER A 99 -1.16 -5.89 5.76
C SER A 99 -1.94 -6.27 7.02
N ASP A 100 -1.25 -6.45 8.14
CA ASP A 100 -1.87 -6.78 9.42
C ASP A 100 -2.75 -5.63 9.91
N PHE A 101 -2.29 -4.38 9.82
CA PHE A 101 -3.12 -3.22 10.17
C PHE A 101 -4.38 -3.13 9.29
N ALA A 102 -4.25 -3.42 8.00
CA ALA A 102 -5.38 -3.43 7.06
C ALA A 102 -6.45 -4.45 7.47
N ARG A 103 -6.02 -5.64 7.90
CA ARG A 103 -6.90 -6.74 8.28
C ARG A 103 -7.47 -6.56 9.69
N GLU A 104 -6.61 -6.36 10.67
CA GLU A 104 -6.94 -6.40 12.11
C GLU A 104 -7.51 -5.08 12.64
N VAL A 105 -7.35 -3.98 11.91
CA VAL A 105 -7.85 -2.67 12.34
C VAL A 105 -8.79 -2.07 11.31
N LEU A 106 -8.32 -1.82 10.08
CA LEU A 106 -9.15 -1.14 9.07
C LEU A 106 -10.41 -1.95 8.74
N ARG A 107 -10.22 -3.23 8.37
CA ARG A 107 -11.33 -4.10 7.99
C ARG A 107 -12.18 -4.48 9.21
N GLU A 108 -11.58 -4.86 10.34
CA GLU A 108 -12.35 -5.16 11.56
C GLU A 108 -13.23 -3.97 12.00
N HIS A 109 -12.69 -2.74 12.00
CA HIS A 109 -13.50 -1.56 12.32
C HIS A 109 -14.65 -1.35 11.33
N PHE A 110 -14.42 -1.61 10.04
CA PHE A 110 -15.48 -1.57 9.04
C PHE A 110 -16.58 -2.59 9.34
N LEU A 111 -16.21 -3.84 9.63
CA LEU A 111 -17.16 -4.91 9.96
C LEU A 111 -17.97 -4.61 11.23
N LEU A 112 -17.33 -3.98 12.21
CA LEU A 112 -17.97 -3.52 13.45
C LEU A 112 -18.72 -2.19 13.30
N MET A 113 -18.86 -1.68 12.06
CA MET A 113 -19.56 -0.43 11.74
C MET A 113 -18.98 0.80 12.47
N ARG A 114 -17.70 0.74 12.85
CA ARG A 114 -16.98 1.85 13.46
C ARG A 114 -16.60 2.85 12.38
N ARG A 115 -17.17 4.05 12.47
CA ARG A 115 -17.09 5.05 11.39
C ARG A 115 -15.72 5.68 11.19
N GLN A 116 -14.88 5.71 12.23
CA GLN A 116 -13.62 6.45 12.21
C GLN A 116 -12.43 5.55 12.55
N LEU A 117 -11.34 5.76 11.82
CA LEU A 117 -10.03 5.18 12.08
C LEU A 117 -9.10 6.26 12.67
N THR A 118 -8.77 6.15 13.95
CA THR A 118 -8.03 7.19 14.67
C THR A 118 -6.56 6.83 14.86
N THR A 119 -5.78 7.82 15.27
CA THR A 119 -4.36 7.62 15.59
C THR A 119 -4.16 6.72 16.81
N ASN A 120 -5.12 6.72 17.74
CA ASN A 120 -5.11 5.83 18.90
C ASN A 120 -5.32 4.37 18.48
N ASP A 121 -6.05 4.11 17.40
CA ASP A 121 -6.20 2.75 16.85
C ASP A 121 -4.85 2.22 16.34
N TYR A 122 -4.04 3.10 15.72
CA TYR A 122 -2.67 2.77 15.33
C TYR A 122 -1.76 2.54 16.54
N GLU A 123 -1.83 3.39 17.56
CA GLU A 123 -1.02 3.22 18.78
C GLU A 123 -1.37 1.92 19.52
N ALA A 124 -2.67 1.62 19.67
CA ALA A 124 -3.13 0.37 20.26
C ALA A 124 -2.65 -0.85 19.46
N PHE A 125 -2.73 -0.79 18.13
CA PHE A 125 -2.23 -1.85 17.25
C PHE A 125 -0.71 -2.05 17.38
N CYS A 126 0.08 -0.98 17.32
CA CYS A 126 1.54 -1.05 17.50
C CYS A 126 1.89 -1.68 18.85
N ASN A 127 1.27 -1.19 19.93
CA ASN A 127 1.52 -1.69 21.28
C ASN A 127 1.17 -3.18 21.39
N ALA A 128 0.05 -3.62 20.79
CA ALA A 128 -0.33 -5.04 20.78
C ALA A 128 0.65 -5.92 19.99
N LYS A 129 1.16 -5.43 18.85
CA LYS A 129 2.16 -6.15 18.04
C LYS A 129 3.53 -6.20 18.71
N ALA A 130 3.91 -5.17 19.47
CA ALA A 130 5.22 -5.09 20.12
C ALA A 130 5.49 -6.26 21.10
N LEU A 131 4.44 -6.89 21.66
CA LEU A 131 4.57 -8.10 22.49
C LEU A 131 5.33 -9.24 21.78
N TRP A 132 5.28 -9.30 20.45
CA TRP A 132 5.88 -10.36 19.64
C TRP A 132 6.90 -9.83 18.61
N HIS A 133 7.01 -8.51 18.49
CA HIS A 133 7.82 -7.80 17.50
C HIS A 133 8.68 -6.73 18.19
N ALA A 134 9.81 -7.14 18.76
CA ALA A 134 10.70 -6.28 19.54
C ALA A 134 11.18 -5.04 18.75
N GLU A 135 11.26 -5.13 17.43
CA GLU A 135 11.59 -4.02 16.55
C GLU A 135 10.62 -2.83 16.64
N LEU A 136 9.39 -3.04 17.14
CA LEU A 136 8.42 -1.98 17.38
C LEU A 136 8.72 -1.22 18.68
N ASP A 137 9.16 -1.91 19.73
CA ASP A 137 9.59 -1.29 20.99
C ASP A 137 10.90 -0.51 20.84
N GLU A 138 11.76 -0.94 19.92
CA GLU A 138 13.04 -0.29 19.60
C GLU A 138 12.87 1.01 18.79
N LEU A 139 11.66 1.35 18.34
CA LEU A 139 11.44 2.53 17.50
C LEU A 139 11.59 3.85 18.29
N ALA A 140 12.41 4.76 17.76
CA ALA A 140 12.37 6.14 18.19
C ALA A 140 10.99 6.77 17.92
N ALA A 141 10.55 7.66 18.82
CA ALA A 141 9.25 8.33 18.72
C ALA A 141 9.05 9.08 17.38
N SER A 142 10.11 9.66 16.83
CA SER A 142 10.10 10.33 15.53
C SER A 142 9.81 9.35 14.38
N THR A 143 10.41 8.15 14.42
CA THR A 143 10.14 7.08 13.46
C THR A 143 8.69 6.59 13.58
N HIS A 144 8.22 6.36 14.80
CA HIS A 144 6.84 5.94 15.06
C HIS A 144 5.82 6.94 14.47
N SER A 145 6.02 8.23 14.73
CA SER A 145 5.20 9.30 14.15
C SER A 145 5.25 9.32 12.62
N LYS A 146 6.42 9.06 12.03
CA LYS A 146 6.60 9.04 10.58
C LYS A 146 5.90 7.86 9.92
N LEU A 147 5.99 6.66 10.50
CA LEU A 147 5.31 5.46 10.02
C LEU A 147 3.79 5.65 10.06
N ARG A 148 3.26 6.15 11.18
CA ARG A 148 1.85 6.53 11.31
C ARG A 148 1.42 7.51 10.22
N GLN A 149 2.16 8.61 10.05
CA GLN A 149 1.83 9.63 9.05
C GLN A 149 1.72 9.04 7.64
N ASN A 150 2.67 8.19 7.26
CA ASN A 150 2.71 7.61 5.93
C ASN A 150 1.63 6.55 5.74
N LEU A 151 1.35 5.71 6.75
CA LEU A 151 0.24 4.75 6.70
C LEU A 151 -1.10 5.46 6.44
N PHE A 152 -1.41 6.49 7.24
CA PHE A 152 -2.64 7.27 7.04
C PHE A 152 -2.66 8.04 5.72
N ARG A 153 -1.49 8.43 5.19
CA ARG A 153 -1.41 8.99 3.84
C ARG A 153 -1.77 7.93 2.79
N MET A 154 -1.18 6.73 2.86
CA MET A 154 -1.45 5.66 1.90
C MET A 154 -2.92 5.22 1.92
N LEU A 155 -3.56 5.18 3.10
CA LEU A 155 -4.99 4.89 3.23
C LEU A 155 -5.87 5.96 2.54
N ARG A 156 -5.47 7.24 2.62
CA ARG A 156 -6.15 8.34 1.92
C ARG A 156 -5.90 8.31 0.41
N ASP A 157 -4.67 8.03 0.00
CA ASP A 157 -4.32 7.91 -1.42
C ASP A 157 -5.15 6.78 -2.08
N ALA A 158 -5.43 5.68 -1.36
CA ALA A 158 -6.28 4.60 -1.84
C ALA A 158 -7.80 4.84 -1.64
N ASP A 159 -8.24 6.02 -1.18
CA ASP A 159 -9.65 6.32 -0.88
C ASP A 159 -10.31 5.32 0.08
N LEU A 160 -9.53 4.73 1.00
CA LEU A 160 -10.01 3.80 2.03
C LEU A 160 -10.38 4.51 3.34
N VAL A 161 -9.79 5.70 3.55
CA VAL A 161 -10.06 6.56 4.70
C VAL A 161 -10.13 8.00 4.20
N SER A 162 -11.15 8.76 4.63
CA SER A 162 -11.29 10.17 4.25
C SER A 162 -10.34 11.09 5.01
N VAL A 163 -10.27 12.37 4.62
CA VAL A 163 -9.50 13.38 5.35
C VAL A 163 -10.04 13.63 6.77
N GLN A 164 -11.32 13.34 7.03
CA GLN A 164 -11.95 13.33 8.35
C GLN A 164 -11.80 11.97 9.07
N HIS A 165 -10.88 11.12 8.62
CA HIS A 165 -10.62 9.81 9.19
C HIS A 165 -11.79 8.82 9.12
N GLN A 166 -12.75 9.03 8.22
CA GLN A 166 -13.87 8.11 8.07
C GLN A 166 -13.49 6.94 7.18
N ILE A 167 -13.74 5.71 7.65
CA ILE A 167 -13.52 4.50 6.84
C ILE A 167 -14.51 4.50 5.68
N GLN A 168 -13.99 4.32 4.46
CA GLN A 168 -14.79 4.25 3.24
C GLN A 168 -14.92 2.79 2.80
N PRO A 169 -16.12 2.32 2.43
CA PRO A 169 -16.26 0.99 1.84
C PRO A 169 -15.46 0.89 0.55
N ALA A 170 -14.71 -0.20 0.38
CA ALA A 170 -14.00 -0.43 -0.87
C ALA A 170 -14.97 -0.83 -1.98
N MET A 171 -14.73 -0.33 -3.19
CA MET A 171 -15.52 -0.63 -4.38
C MET A 171 -14.61 -1.24 -5.44
N VAL A 172 -14.11 -2.46 -5.18
CA VAL A 172 -13.18 -3.16 -6.07
C VAL A 172 -13.94 -3.69 -7.29
N THR A 173 -13.43 -3.42 -8.49
CA THR A 173 -14.03 -3.92 -9.74
C THR A 173 -13.80 -5.42 -9.88
N PRO A 174 -14.68 -6.18 -10.57
CA PRO A 174 -14.49 -7.62 -10.74
C PRO A 174 -13.16 -7.99 -11.41
N THR A 175 -12.71 -7.17 -12.37
CA THR A 175 -11.42 -7.33 -13.02
C THR A 175 -10.27 -7.23 -12.02
N LEU A 176 -10.23 -6.17 -11.21
CA LEU A 176 -9.18 -5.99 -10.20
C LEU A 176 -9.25 -7.06 -9.10
N ALA A 177 -10.45 -7.42 -8.64
CA ALA A 177 -10.63 -8.44 -7.62
C ALA A 177 -10.12 -9.80 -8.10
N SER A 178 -10.47 -10.19 -9.33
CA SER A 178 -9.98 -11.42 -9.96
C SER A 178 -8.46 -11.41 -10.12
N LEU A 179 -7.90 -10.28 -10.52
CA LEU A 179 -6.45 -10.11 -10.67
C LEU A 179 -5.70 -10.30 -9.35
N LEU A 180 -6.16 -9.63 -8.28
CA LEU A 180 -5.57 -9.75 -6.95
C LEU A 180 -5.74 -11.17 -6.35
N ALA A 181 -6.90 -11.79 -6.56
CA ALA A 181 -7.25 -13.10 -6.02
C ALA A 181 -6.46 -14.28 -6.62
N ARG A 182 -5.75 -14.08 -7.73
CA ARG A 182 -4.84 -15.11 -8.29
C ARG A 182 -3.75 -15.54 -7.32
N LYS A 183 -3.37 -14.66 -6.39
CA LYS A 183 -2.42 -14.94 -5.31
C LYS A 183 -3.11 -15.37 -4.00
N GLY A 184 -4.41 -15.70 -4.05
CA GLY A 184 -5.24 -16.10 -2.92
C GLY A 184 -6.36 -15.11 -2.61
N ASN A 185 -7.55 -15.61 -2.23
CA ASN A 185 -8.70 -14.75 -1.90
C ASN A 185 -8.45 -13.87 -0.67
N GLU A 186 -7.53 -14.28 0.21
CA GLU A 186 -7.12 -13.50 1.39
C GLU A 186 -6.42 -12.19 1.03
N GLN A 187 -5.96 -12.03 -0.22
CA GLN A 187 -5.44 -10.76 -0.74
C GLN A 187 -6.51 -9.66 -0.73
N LEU A 188 -7.80 -10.00 -0.74
CA LEU A 188 -8.91 -9.05 -0.71
C LEU A 188 -9.28 -8.62 0.73
N LEU A 189 -8.75 -9.28 1.75
CA LEU A 189 -9.04 -8.96 3.17
C LEU A 189 -8.32 -7.70 3.66
N ILE A 190 -7.50 -7.07 2.83
CA ILE A 190 -6.86 -5.77 3.12
C ILE A 190 -7.79 -4.57 2.87
N PHE A 191 -9.01 -4.84 2.38
CA PHE A 191 -10.00 -3.83 2.06
C PHE A 191 -11.14 -3.79 3.10
N PRO A 192 -11.67 -2.59 3.42
CA PRO A 192 -12.87 -2.43 4.23
C PRO A 192 -14.11 -2.90 3.45
N ALA A 193 -14.35 -4.21 3.51
CA ALA A 193 -15.49 -4.88 2.89
C ALA A 193 -15.88 -6.15 3.65
N THR A 194 -17.17 -6.47 3.62
CA THR A 194 -17.74 -7.70 4.15
C THR A 194 -17.39 -8.90 3.27
N ASP A 195 -17.48 -10.11 3.82
CA ASP A 195 -17.27 -11.35 3.06
C ASP A 195 -18.27 -11.47 1.89
N HIS A 196 -19.47 -10.91 2.03
CA HIS A 196 -20.48 -10.92 0.97
C HIS A 196 -20.09 -10.01 -0.19
N GLU A 197 -19.58 -8.81 0.09
CA GLU A 197 -19.06 -7.89 -0.94
C GLU A 197 -17.85 -8.49 -1.66
N ILE A 198 -16.91 -9.09 -0.92
CA ILE A 198 -15.74 -9.76 -1.51
C ILE A 198 -16.19 -10.89 -2.45
N LYS A 199 -17.15 -11.72 -2.03
CA LYS A 199 -17.72 -12.76 -2.90
C LYS A 199 -18.37 -12.19 -4.15
N ARG A 200 -19.05 -11.04 -4.05
CA ARG A 200 -19.67 -10.36 -5.18
C ARG A 200 -18.65 -9.81 -6.18
N TRP A 201 -17.48 -9.36 -5.73
CA TRP A 201 -16.43 -8.92 -6.65
C TRP A 201 -15.81 -10.06 -7.46
N LEU A 202 -15.89 -11.29 -6.97
CA LEU A 202 -15.34 -12.48 -7.62
C LEU A 202 -16.35 -13.22 -8.52
N GLN A 203 -17.53 -12.64 -8.75
CA GLN A 203 -18.59 -13.19 -9.61
C GLN A 203 -18.54 -12.63 -11.03
#